data_AF-A0A0Q5BRT3-F1
#
_entry.id   AF-A0A0Q5BRT3-F1
#
_cell.length_a   1.000
_cell.length_b   1.000
_cell.length_c   1.000
_cell.angle_alpha   90.00
_cell.angle_beta   90.00
_cell.angle_gamma   90.00
#
_symmetry.space_group_name_H-M   'P 1'
#
loop_
_entity.id
_entity.type
_entity.pdbx_description
1 polymer ?
#
loop_
_entity_poly.entity_id
_entity_poly.type
_entity_poly.pdbx_seq_one_letter_code
_entity_poly.pdbx_strand_id
1 'polypeptide(L)'
;MATALVLALAGCAPGLSTPATEACNAHAGWVSGGRLEERRERIVETVAELLTGEDPAELRSASAAMTAALGSGDEAAFTTASAAFADACRENGWEPVEG
;
A
#
# COMPACT_ATOMS: atom_id res chain seq x y z
N MET A 1 26.93 -23.91 -31.32
CA MET A 1 25.51 -24.23 -31.62
C MET A 1 24.70 -23.88 -30.38
N ALA A 2 23.73 -22.99 -30.60
CA ALA A 2 22.65 -22.45 -29.77
C ALA A 2 22.54 -22.82 -28.26
N THR A 3 22.83 -21.80 -27.47
CA THR A 3 22.17 -21.29 -26.26
C THR A 3 20.77 -21.84 -25.92
N ALA A 4 20.57 -22.23 -24.66
CA ALA A 4 19.25 -22.25 -24.02
C ALA A 4 19.30 -21.33 -22.78
N LEU A 5 19.12 -20.03 -23.03
CA LEU A 5 18.76 -19.07 -21.99
C LEU A 5 17.32 -19.36 -21.59
N VAL A 6 17.12 -19.95 -20.41
CA VAL A 6 15.80 -20.02 -19.79
C VAL A 6 15.46 -18.60 -19.35
N LEU A 7 14.75 -17.89 -20.23
CA LEU A 7 14.14 -16.60 -19.94
C LEU A 7 13.23 -16.78 -18.72
N ALA A 8 13.60 -16.12 -17.62
CA ALA A 8 12.75 -15.95 -16.47
C ALA A 8 11.40 -15.40 -16.96
N LEU A 9 10.33 -16.18 -16.75
CA LEU A 9 8.98 -15.67 -16.78
C LEU A 9 8.82 -14.75 -15.56
N ALA A 10 9.35 -13.52 -15.66
CA ALA A 10 8.83 -12.41 -14.89
C ALA A 10 7.38 -12.24 -15.35
N GLY A 11 6.48 -12.86 -14.58
CA GLY A 11 5.06 -12.84 -14.83
C GLY A 11 4.62 -11.40 -15.02
N CYS A 12 3.92 -11.15 -16.11
CA CYS A 12 3.14 -9.95 -16.29
C CYS A 12 1.95 -10.05 -15.32
N ALA A 13 2.21 -9.97 -14.02
CA ALA A 13 1.18 -9.51 -13.10
C ALA A 13 0.93 -8.05 -13.49
N PRO A 14 -0.33 -7.60 -13.61
CA PRO A 14 -0.61 -6.17 -13.62
C PRO A 14 -0.16 -5.65 -12.25
N GLY A 15 1.11 -5.29 -12.13
CA GLY A 15 1.65 -4.69 -10.93
C GLY A 15 0.89 -3.41 -10.63
N LEU A 16 0.88 -3.02 -9.35
CA LEU A 16 0.37 -1.72 -8.96
C LEU A 16 0.92 -0.62 -9.87
N SER A 17 0.07 0.39 -10.10
CA SER A 17 0.51 1.62 -10.73
C SER A 17 1.70 2.19 -9.93
N THR A 18 2.56 2.99 -10.58
CA THR A 18 3.62 3.72 -9.87
C THR A 18 3.11 4.46 -8.63
N PRO A 19 2.02 5.25 -8.70
CA PRO A 19 1.55 5.97 -7.52
C PRO A 19 0.97 5.04 -6.44
N ALA A 20 0.28 3.94 -6.79
CA ALA A 20 -0.15 2.96 -5.79
C ALA A 20 1.04 2.23 -5.14
N THR A 21 2.10 1.96 -5.89
CA THR A 21 3.36 1.43 -5.36
C THR A 21 3.99 2.40 -4.37
N GLU A 22 4.01 3.70 -4.67
CA GLU A 22 4.46 4.74 -3.75
C GLU A 22 3.59 4.82 -2.49
N ALA A 23 2.27 4.66 -2.61
CA ALA A 23 1.36 4.64 -1.47
C ALA A 23 1.65 3.46 -0.53
N CYS A 24 1.84 2.27 -1.10
CA CYS A 24 2.23 1.08 -0.35
C CYS A 24 3.60 1.24 0.32
N ASN A 25 4.58 1.81 -0.37
CA ASN A 25 5.92 2.09 0.20
C ASN A 25 5.85 3.10 1.35
N ALA A 26 5.09 4.19 1.19
CA ALA A 26 4.93 5.20 2.24
C ALA A 26 4.29 4.58 3.49
N HIS A 27 3.23 3.78 3.31
CA HIS A 27 2.54 3.10 4.40
C HIS A 27 3.46 2.11 5.12
N ALA A 28 4.15 1.25 4.36
CA ALA A 28 5.08 0.27 4.91
C ALA A 28 6.25 0.93 5.67
N GLY A 29 6.76 2.05 5.17
CA GLY A 29 7.78 2.86 5.85
C GLY A 29 7.29 3.43 7.18
N TRP A 30 6.05 3.91 7.22
CA TRP A 30 5.43 4.38 8.47
C TRP A 30 5.17 3.24 9.47
N VAL A 31 4.71 2.08 9.01
CA VAL A 31 4.50 0.88 9.85
C VAL A 31 5.82 0.41 10.46
N SER A 32 6.86 0.28 9.64
CA SER A 32 8.20 -0.16 10.07
C SER A 32 8.89 0.86 10.96
N GLY A 33 8.61 2.16 10.77
CA GLY A 33 9.10 3.26 11.59
C GLY A 33 8.40 3.39 12.95
N GLY A 34 7.54 2.44 13.35
CA GLY A 34 6.93 2.39 14.68
C GLY A 34 5.56 3.06 14.81
N ARG A 35 4.91 3.44 13.70
CA ARG A 35 3.53 3.98 13.68
C ARG A 35 3.31 5.18 14.61
N LEU A 36 4.25 6.13 14.61
CA LEU A 36 4.16 7.34 15.42
C LEU A 36 2.85 8.10 15.14
N GLU A 37 2.10 8.44 16.20
CA GLU A 37 0.81 9.14 16.12
C GLU A 37 0.92 10.49 15.41
N GLU A 38 1.99 11.24 15.69
CA GLU A 38 2.30 12.54 15.05
C GLU A 38 2.47 12.45 13.52
N ARG A 39 2.71 11.25 12.98
CA ARG A 39 2.84 10.98 11.55
C ARG A 39 1.61 10.32 10.95
N ARG A 40 0.63 9.94 11.79
CA ARG A 40 -0.59 9.22 11.38
C ARG A 40 -1.43 10.02 10.39
N GLU A 41 -1.66 11.30 10.68
CA GLU A 41 -2.42 12.17 9.78
C GLU A 41 -1.70 12.34 8.43
N ARG A 42 -0.40 12.61 8.47
CA ARG A 42 0.43 12.75 7.26
C ARG A 42 0.38 11.51 6.38
N ILE A 43 0.50 10.31 6.96
CA ILE A 43 0.53 9.08 6.14
C ILE A 43 -0.83 8.81 5.49
N VAL A 44 -1.93 9.10 6.19
CA VAL A 44 -3.29 8.96 5.63
C VAL A 44 -3.48 9.90 4.46
N GLU A 45 -3.07 11.16 4.61
CA GLU A 45 -3.11 12.14 3.53
C GLU A 45 -2.27 11.69 2.33
N THR A 46 -1.00 11.32 2.56
CA THR A 46 -0.09 10.87 1.50
C THR A 46 -0.66 9.66 0.74
N VAL A 47 -1.19 8.66 1.45
CA VAL A 47 -1.78 7.47 0.82
C VAL A 47 -3.03 7.84 0.02
N ALA A 48 -3.89 8.70 0.55
CA ALA A 48 -5.11 9.13 -0.13
C ALA A 48 -4.83 9.99 -1.38
N GLU A 49 -3.79 10.81 -1.37
CA GLU A 49 -3.38 11.63 -2.52
C GLU A 49 -2.76 10.80 -3.65
N LEU A 50 -2.01 9.76 -3.30
CA LEU A 50 -1.37 8.89 -4.28
C LEU A 50 -2.37 7.95 -4.95
N LEU A 51 -3.45 7.55 -4.28
CA LEU A 51 -4.45 6.68 -4.87
C LEU A 51 -5.43 7.43 -5.77
N THR A 52 -5.61 6.90 -6.97
CA THR A 52 -6.52 7.37 -8.01
C THR A 52 -7.68 6.40 -8.21
N GLY A 53 -8.74 6.83 -8.92
CA GLY A 53 -9.90 5.97 -9.18
C GLY A 53 -9.61 4.70 -10.00
N GLU A 54 -8.45 4.65 -10.66
CA GLU A 54 -8.00 3.51 -11.47
C GLU A 54 -7.30 2.43 -10.63
N ASP A 55 -6.93 2.75 -9.39
CA ASP A 55 -6.28 1.82 -8.48
C ASP A 55 -7.27 0.78 -7.88
N PRO A 56 -6.75 -0.37 -7.41
CA PRO A 56 -7.55 -1.44 -6.83
C PRO A 56 -8.57 -0.94 -5.80
N ALA A 57 -9.78 -1.46 -5.87
CA ALA A 57 -10.89 -1.00 -5.04
C ALA A 57 -10.62 -1.27 -3.55
N GLU A 58 -9.90 -2.34 -3.24
CA GLU A 58 -9.48 -2.78 -1.91
C GLU A 58 -8.51 -1.76 -1.29
N LEU A 59 -7.52 -1.28 -2.05
CA LEU A 59 -6.59 -0.23 -1.60
C LEU A 59 -7.33 1.07 -1.31
N ARG A 60 -8.20 1.50 -2.23
CA ARG A 60 -9.00 2.71 -2.04
C ARG A 60 -9.95 2.60 -0.86
N SER A 61 -10.59 1.45 -0.67
CA SER A 61 -11.51 1.21 0.44
C SER A 61 -10.78 1.21 1.77
N ALA A 62 -9.62 0.57 1.86
CA ALA A 62 -8.79 0.58 3.06
C ALA A 62 -8.25 2.00 3.37
N SER A 63 -7.83 2.76 2.35
CA SER A 63 -7.43 4.16 2.50
C SER A 63 -8.58 5.02 3.03
N ALA A 64 -9.77 4.90 2.45
CA ALA A 64 -10.94 5.64 2.90
C ALA A 64 -11.33 5.26 4.34
N ALA A 65 -11.21 3.99 4.72
CA ALA A 65 -11.43 3.53 6.09
C ALA A 65 -10.40 4.11 7.06
N MET A 66 -9.12 4.24 6.67
CA MET A 66 -8.10 4.93 7.47
C MET A 66 -8.48 6.40 7.69
N THR A 67 -8.90 7.13 6.64
CA THR A 67 -9.36 8.52 6.75
C THR A 67 -10.57 8.66 7.68
N ALA A 68 -11.56 7.79 7.55
CA ALA A 68 -12.76 7.82 8.38
C ALA A 68 -12.45 7.52 9.86
N ALA A 69 -11.59 6.53 10.12
CA ALA A 69 -11.16 6.18 11.47
C ALA A 69 -10.35 7.30 12.13
N LEU A 70 -9.47 7.95 11.36
CA LEU A 70 -8.69 9.11 11.82
C LEU A 70 -9.63 10.26 12.22
N GLY A 71 -10.59 10.61 11.38
CA GLY A 71 -11.55 11.69 11.65
C GLY A 71 -12.48 11.41 12.84
N SER A 72 -12.70 10.13 13.16
CA SER A 72 -13.52 9.70 14.31
C SER A 72 -12.73 9.50 15.60
N GLY A 73 -11.39 9.49 15.52
CA GLY A 73 -10.52 9.13 16.65
C GLY A 73 -10.57 7.65 17.03
N ASP A 74 -11.06 6.77 16.14
CA ASP A 74 -11.20 5.34 16.41
C ASP A 74 -9.91 4.60 16.05
N GLU A 75 -9.05 4.41 17.05
CA GLU A 75 -7.75 3.77 16.86
C GLU A 75 -7.85 2.28 16.47
N ALA A 76 -8.87 1.57 16.95
CA ALA A 76 -9.06 0.16 16.63
C ALA A 76 -9.47 -0.01 15.16
N ALA A 77 -10.41 0.83 14.70
CA ALA A 77 -10.79 0.90 13.30
C ALA A 77 -9.60 1.31 12.43
N PHE A 78 -8.80 2.28 12.87
CA PHE A 78 -7.61 2.73 12.15
C PHE A 78 -6.58 1.61 11.98
N THR A 79 -6.30 0.88 13.05
CA THR A 79 -5.35 -0.25 13.03
C THR A 79 -5.85 -1.36 12.09
N THR A 80 -7.15 -1.63 12.11
CA THR A 80 -7.77 -2.63 11.23
C THR A 80 -7.69 -2.21 9.76
N ALA A 81 -8.04 -0.96 9.45
CA ALA A 81 -7.96 -0.41 8.10
C ALA A 81 -6.51 -0.35 7.59
N SER A 82 -5.57 -0.01 8.48
CA SER A 82 -4.13 0.02 8.18
C SER A 82 -3.59 -1.37 7.84
N ALA A 83 -4.00 -2.41 8.57
CA ALA A 83 -3.64 -3.79 8.24
C ALA A 83 -4.25 -4.22 6.90
N ALA A 84 -5.55 -3.94 6.69
CA ALA A 84 -6.23 -4.23 5.43
C ALA A 84 -5.57 -3.55 4.22
N PHE A 85 -5.04 -2.33 4.41
CA PHE A 85 -4.29 -1.64 3.37
C PHE A 85 -2.99 -2.38 3.01
N ALA A 86 -2.23 -2.82 4.01
CA ALA A 86 -1.00 -3.59 3.80
C ALA A 86 -1.25 -4.97 3.17
N ASP A 87 -2.35 -5.64 3.52
CA ASP A 87 -2.80 -6.86 2.86
C ASP A 87 -3.17 -6.58 1.39
N ALA A 88 -3.98 -5.56 1.12
CA ALA A 88 -4.36 -5.19 -0.23
C ALA A 88 -3.15 -4.84 -1.11
N CYS A 89 -2.11 -4.19 -0.58
CA CYS A 89 -0.86 -3.98 -1.29
C CYS A 89 -0.26 -5.32 -1.78
N ARG A 90 -0.09 -6.29 -0.88
CA ARG A 90 0.51 -7.59 -1.18
C ARG A 90 -0.36 -8.43 -2.12
N GLU A 91 -1.67 -8.42 -1.94
CA GLU A 91 -2.62 -9.12 -2.82
C GLU A 91 -2.59 -8.56 -4.25
N ASN A 92 -2.26 -7.28 -4.42
CA ASN A 92 -2.08 -6.63 -5.72
C ASN A 92 -0.63 -6.67 -6.24
N GLY A 93 0.20 -7.56 -5.70
CA GLY A 93 1.55 -7.82 -6.20
C GLY A 93 2.59 -6.77 -5.81
N TRP A 94 2.33 -5.95 -4.79
CA TRP A 94 3.36 -5.13 -4.18
C TRP A 94 4.28 -5.98 -3.31
N GLU A 95 5.59 -5.80 -3.51
CA GLU A 95 6.63 -6.38 -2.68
C GLU A 95 7.39 -5.24 -1.98
N PRO A 96 7.70 -5.37 -0.68
CA PRO A 96 8.52 -4.38 0.02
C PRO A 96 9.90 -4.33 -0.62
N VAL A 97 10.38 -3.12 -0.90
CA VAL A 97 11.77 -2.92 -1.30
C VAL A 97 12.67 -3.34 -0.13
N GLU A 98 13.36 -4.47 -0.27
CA GLU A 98 14.39 -4.86 0.70
C GLU A 98 15.48 -3.79 0.70
N GLY A 99 15.70 -3.18 1.87
CA GLY A 99 16.75 -2.21 2.14
C GLY A 99 17.54 -2.60 3.37
#